data_AF-A0A182HXU4-F1
#
_entry.id   AF-A0A182HXU4-F1
#
_cell.length_a   1.000
_cell.length_b   1.000
_cell.length_c   1.000
_cell.angle_alpha   90.00
_cell.angle_beta   90.00
_cell.angle_gamma   90.00
#
_symmetry.space_group_name_H-M   'P 1'
#
loop_
_entity.id
_entity.type
_entity.pdbx_description
1 polymer ?
#
loop_
_entity_poly.entity_id
_entity_poly.type
_entity_poly.pdbx_seq_one_letter_code
_entity_poly.pdbx_strand_id
1 'polypeptide(L)'
;MLLLKNLPMSMRYLHKAVQSARGSAVLNGETKKCVRNPNKSSLLTHLPDYTYMDGRVTPFGTNQRKRIIQQREIAKQIVTLSKEMDFAVERHQRNMAEAEETKQKLLAAKLKPKGHLLLQKK
;
A
#
# COMPACT_ATOMS: atom_id res chain seq x y z
N MET A 1 8.52 -30.14 55.77
CA MET A 1 7.47 -29.84 54.78
C MET A 1 7.62 -28.40 54.30
N LEU A 2 8.20 -28.15 53.13
CA LEU A 2 7.91 -26.95 52.34
C LEU A 2 8.00 -27.34 50.86
N LEU A 3 6.83 -27.60 50.29
CA LEU A 3 6.59 -28.12 48.95
C LEU A 3 6.80 -26.97 47.94
N LEU A 4 7.84 -27.05 47.11
CA LEU A 4 7.99 -26.21 45.92
C LEU A 4 6.89 -26.60 44.92
N LYS A 5 5.77 -25.87 44.97
CA LYS A 5 4.70 -25.98 43.97
C LYS A 5 5.16 -25.30 42.68
N ASN A 6 5.63 -26.16 41.77
CA ASN A 6 5.77 -26.02 40.33
C ASN A 6 5.15 -24.77 39.68
N LEU A 7 6.04 -23.95 39.10
CA LEU A 7 5.73 -22.78 38.27
C LEU A 7 5.03 -23.15 36.94
N PRO A 8 4.28 -22.20 36.35
CA PRO A 8 3.28 -22.44 35.31
C PRO A 8 3.86 -22.69 33.92
N MET A 9 3.04 -23.38 33.13
CA MET A 9 3.03 -23.62 31.67
C MET A 9 3.50 -22.44 30.77
N SER A 10 4.75 -21.98 30.85
CA SER A 10 5.29 -20.94 29.97
C SER A 10 6.37 -21.41 28.99
N MET A 11 6.65 -22.71 28.92
CA MET A 11 7.71 -23.27 28.07
C MET A 11 7.21 -24.11 26.90
N ARG A 12 6.03 -23.79 26.33
CA ARG A 12 5.59 -24.36 25.04
C ARG A 12 5.41 -23.34 23.92
N TYR A 13 5.67 -22.07 24.18
CA TYR A 13 5.54 -20.99 23.19
C TYR A 13 6.87 -20.54 22.57
N LEU A 14 8.02 -20.99 23.09
CA LEU A 14 9.34 -20.58 22.59
C LEU A 14 9.87 -21.44 21.42
N HIS A 15 9.32 -22.63 21.18
CA HIS A 15 9.90 -23.54 20.18
C HIS A 15 9.52 -23.20 18.73
N LYS A 16 8.37 -22.54 18.49
CA LYS A 16 7.94 -22.14 17.12
C LYS A 16 8.60 -20.86 16.62
N ALA A 17 9.00 -19.95 17.51
CA ALA A 17 9.64 -18.70 17.13
C ALA A 17 11.11 -18.89 16.72
N VAL A 18 11.83 -19.77 17.41
CA VAL A 18 13.28 -19.98 17.20
C VAL A 18 13.58 -20.74 15.90
N GLN A 19 12.74 -21.69 15.48
CA GLN A 19 12.96 -22.42 14.21
C GLN A 19 12.74 -21.55 12.97
N SER A 20 11.87 -20.54 13.03
CA SER A 20 11.61 -19.63 11.89
C SER A 20 12.76 -18.64 11.63
N ALA A 21 13.58 -18.34 12.63
CA ALA A 21 14.62 -17.31 12.54
C ALA A 21 15.82 -17.79 11.70
N ARG A 22 16.22 -19.07 11.82
CA ARG A 22 17.44 -19.61 11.20
C ARG A 22 17.40 -19.63 9.66
N GLY A 23 16.26 -19.95 9.05
CA GLY A 23 16.12 -19.95 7.59
C GLY A 23 15.86 -18.56 6.98
N SER A 24 15.24 -17.65 7.74
CA SER A 24 14.88 -16.32 7.23
C SER A 24 16.08 -15.38 7.09
N ALA A 25 17.10 -15.52 7.95
CA ALA A 25 18.32 -14.71 7.89
C ALA A 25 19.16 -15.02 6.64
N VAL A 26 19.24 -16.30 6.26
CA VAL A 26 20.06 -16.78 5.12
C VAL A 26 19.49 -16.33 3.77
N LEU A 27 18.17 -16.24 3.63
CA LEU A 27 17.52 -15.83 2.37
C LEU A 27 17.34 -14.31 2.22
N ASN A 28 17.34 -13.57 3.33
CA ASN A 28 17.00 -12.14 3.35
C ASN A 28 18.20 -11.20 3.61
N GLY A 29 19.38 -11.72 3.98
CA GLY A 29 20.57 -10.90 4.28
C GLY A 29 21.20 -10.25 3.05
N GLU A 30 21.28 -10.98 1.93
CA GLU A 30 22.06 -10.53 0.76
C GLU A 30 21.22 -10.34 -0.51
N THR A 31 20.17 -11.13 -0.71
CA THR A 31 19.47 -11.18 -2.01
C THR A 31 18.09 -10.53 -2.09
N LYS A 32 17.45 -10.13 -0.97
CA LYS A 32 16.09 -9.49 -0.92
C LYS A 32 15.03 -10.05 -1.91
N LYS A 33 15.16 -11.31 -2.34
CA LYS A 33 14.39 -11.87 -3.48
C LYS A 33 13.16 -12.67 -3.05
N CYS A 34 12.96 -12.93 -1.77
CA CYS A 34 11.85 -13.77 -1.31
C CYS A 34 11.25 -13.31 0.03
N VAL A 35 10.02 -13.75 0.29
CA VAL A 35 9.28 -13.40 1.50
C VAL A 35 9.80 -14.20 2.70
N ARG A 36 9.81 -13.57 3.88
CA ARG A 36 10.26 -14.16 5.17
C ARG A 36 9.79 -15.60 5.40
N ASN A 37 8.55 -15.90 5.04
CA ASN A 37 8.02 -17.26 5.02
C ASN A 37 7.98 -17.75 3.56
N PRO A 38 8.75 -18.79 3.19
CA PRO A 38 8.79 -19.31 1.82
C PRO A 38 7.43 -19.83 1.34
N ASN A 39 6.55 -20.27 2.24
CA ASN A 39 5.22 -20.77 1.91
C ASN A 39 4.21 -19.66 1.60
N LYS A 40 4.56 -18.38 1.83
CA LYS A 40 3.60 -17.28 1.73
C LYS A 40 3.45 -16.74 0.31
N SER A 41 4.56 -16.56 -0.39
CA SER A 41 4.56 -16.19 -1.82
C SER A 41 5.89 -16.59 -2.44
N SER A 42 5.85 -17.69 -3.18
CA SER A 42 6.99 -18.23 -3.91
C SER A 42 6.48 -19.12 -5.04
N LEU A 43 7.36 -19.51 -5.96
CA LEU A 43 7.04 -20.45 -7.03
C LEU A 43 6.46 -21.76 -6.47
N LEU A 44 6.96 -22.23 -5.31
CA LEU A 44 6.45 -23.40 -4.61
C LEU A 44 4.96 -23.31 -4.26
N THR A 45 4.45 -22.11 -3.95
CA THR A 45 3.04 -21.91 -3.53
C THR A 45 2.11 -21.54 -4.69
N HIS A 46 2.67 -21.04 -5.80
CA HIS A 46 1.89 -20.51 -6.92
C HIS A 46 1.75 -21.50 -8.09
N LEU A 47 2.71 -22.40 -8.27
CA LEU A 47 2.65 -23.45 -9.28
C LEU A 47 1.70 -24.59 -8.85
N PRO A 48 1.13 -25.33 -9.81
CA PRO A 48 0.30 -26.49 -9.50
C PRO A 48 1.15 -27.64 -8.97
N ASP A 49 0.63 -28.37 -7.99
CA ASP A 49 1.32 -29.52 -7.38
C ASP A 49 1.39 -30.74 -8.32
N TYR A 50 0.50 -30.81 -9.31
CA TYR A 50 0.45 -31.88 -10.31
C TYR A 50 -0.05 -31.35 -11.66
N THR A 51 0.15 -32.14 -12.71
CA THR A 51 -0.35 -31.88 -14.07
C THR A 51 -0.90 -33.16 -14.69
N TYR A 52 -1.88 -33.04 -15.60
CA TYR A 52 -2.41 -34.20 -16.32
C TYR A 52 -1.44 -34.62 -17.43
N MET A 53 -1.29 -35.93 -17.66
CA MET A 53 -0.42 -36.46 -18.73
C MET A 53 -0.86 -36.00 -20.13
N ASP A 54 -2.16 -35.78 -20.31
CA ASP A 54 -2.73 -35.27 -21.56
C ASP A 54 -2.41 -33.79 -21.83
N GLY A 55 -1.73 -33.10 -20.90
CA GLY A 55 -1.43 -31.66 -20.99
C GLY A 55 -2.60 -30.74 -20.63
N ARG A 56 -3.70 -31.29 -20.10
CA ARG A 56 -4.83 -30.49 -19.59
C ARG A 56 -4.38 -29.60 -18.43
N VAL A 57 -4.98 -28.42 -18.33
CA VAL A 57 -4.66 -27.44 -17.28
C VAL A 57 -5.18 -27.93 -15.94
N THR A 58 -4.34 -27.82 -14.90
CA THR A 58 -4.72 -28.14 -13.53
C THR A 58 -5.69 -27.08 -13.00
N PRO A 59 -6.88 -27.48 -12.48
CA PRO A 59 -7.82 -26.54 -11.91
C PRO A 59 -7.24 -25.89 -10.65
N PHE A 60 -7.61 -24.63 -10.40
CA PHE A 60 -7.10 -23.90 -9.24
C PHE A 60 -7.58 -24.50 -7.91
N GLY A 61 -6.64 -24.63 -6.97
CA GLY A 61 -6.99 -24.93 -5.58
C GLY A 61 -7.77 -23.78 -4.93
N THR A 62 -8.61 -24.09 -3.95
CA THR A 62 -9.47 -23.11 -3.26
C THR A 62 -8.67 -21.94 -2.68
N ASN A 63 -7.54 -22.21 -2.02
CA ASN A 63 -6.68 -21.18 -1.43
C ASN A 63 -5.90 -20.39 -2.48
N GLN A 64 -5.51 -21.02 -3.59
CA GLN A 64 -4.87 -20.33 -4.70
C GLN A 64 -5.84 -19.32 -5.34
N ARG A 65 -7.09 -19.76 -5.57
CA ARG A 65 -8.16 -18.88 -6.04
C ARG A 65 -8.43 -17.72 -5.07
N LYS A 66 -8.51 -17.98 -3.76
CA LYS A 66 -8.67 -16.94 -2.74
C LYS A 66 -7.55 -15.90 -2.80
N ARG A 67 -6.28 -16.35 -2.88
CA ARG A 67 -5.12 -15.44 -3.02
C ARG A 67 -5.23 -14.57 -4.28
N ILE A 68 -5.60 -15.16 -5.43
CA ILE A 68 -5.74 -14.42 -6.69
C ILE A 68 -6.83 -13.34 -6.57
N ILE A 69 -7.98 -13.68 -5.99
CA ILE A 69 -9.08 -12.72 -5.80
C ILE A 69 -8.65 -11.58 -4.88
N GLN A 70 -8.02 -11.89 -3.74
CA GLN A 70 -7.50 -10.89 -2.81
C GLN A 70 -6.50 -9.95 -3.48
N GLN A 71 -5.55 -10.48 -4.26
CA GLN A 71 -4.58 -9.66 -5.00
C GLN A 71 -5.27 -8.75 -6.03
N ARG A 72 -6.33 -9.24 -6.69
CA ARG A 72 -7.13 -8.42 -7.61
C ARG A 72 -7.86 -7.29 -6.90
N GLU A 73 -8.43 -7.55 -5.73
CA GLU A 73 -9.11 -6.53 -4.92
C GLU A 73 -8.15 -5.44 -4.45
N ILE A 74 -6.97 -5.84 -3.96
CA ILE A 74 -5.91 -4.91 -3.55
C ILE A 74 -5.46 -4.07 -4.76
N ALA A 75 -5.20 -4.70 -5.91
CA ALA A 75 -4.81 -3.97 -7.12
C ALA A 75 -5.87 -2.97 -7.57
N LYS A 76 -7.17 -3.34 -7.49
CA LYS A 76 -8.27 -2.44 -7.78
C LYS A 76 -8.27 -1.24 -6.83
N GLN A 77 -8.11 -1.47 -5.53
CA GLN A 77 -8.05 -0.40 -4.52
C GLN A 77 -6.89 0.56 -4.78
N ILE A 78 -5.69 0.04 -5.06
CA ILE A 78 -4.51 0.86 -5.37
C ILE A 78 -4.81 1.78 -6.56
N VAL A 79 -5.31 1.24 -7.67
CA VAL A 79 -5.60 2.03 -8.87
C VAL A 79 -6.66 3.10 -8.60
N THR A 80 -7.72 2.77 -7.85
CA THR A 80 -8.77 3.74 -7.50
C THR A 80 -8.20 4.88 -6.67
N LEU A 81 -7.47 4.57 -5.59
CA LEU A 81 -6.92 5.56 -4.68
C LEU A 81 -5.90 6.47 -5.38
N SER A 82 -5.05 5.92 -6.25
CA SER A 82 -4.12 6.73 -7.04
C SER A 82 -4.86 7.73 -7.94
N LYS A 83 -5.92 7.29 -8.63
CA LYS A 83 -6.73 8.18 -9.48
C LYS A 83 -7.42 9.28 -8.69
N GLU A 84 -7.96 8.95 -7.50
CA GLU A 84 -8.60 9.93 -6.63
C GLU A 84 -7.61 10.99 -6.14
N MET A 85 -6.39 10.58 -5.80
CA MET A 85 -5.32 11.48 -5.41
C MET A 85 -4.91 12.41 -6.56
N ASP A 86 -4.68 11.86 -7.75
CA ASP A 86 -4.32 12.64 -8.94
C ASP A 86 -5.42 13.67 -9.26
N PHE A 87 -6.68 13.25 -9.23
CA PHE A 87 -7.83 14.13 -9.41
C PHE A 87 -7.88 15.25 -8.37
N ALA A 88 -7.61 14.95 -7.10
CA ALA A 88 -7.62 15.95 -6.04
C ALA A 88 -6.56 17.04 -6.26
N VAL A 89 -5.35 16.65 -6.70
CA VAL A 89 -4.26 17.57 -7.03
C VAL A 89 -4.65 18.47 -8.20
N GLU A 90 -5.13 17.89 -9.31
CA GLU A 90 -5.57 18.66 -10.47
C GLU A 90 -6.71 19.63 -10.12
N ARG A 91 -7.71 19.15 -9.38
CA ARG A 91 -8.84 19.98 -8.95
C ARG A 91 -8.40 21.15 -8.09
N HIS A 92 -7.48 20.93 -7.15
CA HIS A 92 -6.94 22.00 -6.32
C HIS A 92 -6.24 23.06 -7.17
N GLN A 93 -5.41 22.66 -8.13
CA GLN A 93 -4.73 23.58 -9.03
C GLN A 93 -5.72 24.40 -9.86
N ARG A 94 -6.77 23.76 -10.41
CA ARG A 94 -7.84 24.46 -11.15
C ARG A 94 -8.56 25.50 -10.29
N ASN A 95 -8.93 25.12 -9.06
CA ASN A 95 -9.60 26.04 -8.13
C ASN A 95 -8.72 27.25 -7.78
N MET A 96 -7.40 27.06 -7.63
CA MET A 96 -6.47 28.15 -7.37
C MET A 96 -6.33 29.09 -8.56
N ALA A 97 -6.19 28.53 -9.77
CA ALA A 97 -6.13 29.33 -10.99
C ALA A 97 -7.42 30.15 -11.19
N GLU A 98 -8.59 29.55 -10.95
CA GLU A 98 -9.89 30.24 -11.04
C GLU A 98 -10.02 31.35 -9.97
N ALA A 99 -9.57 31.09 -8.74
CA ALA A 99 -9.56 32.10 -7.67
C ALA A 99 -8.62 33.28 -7.99
N GLU A 100 -7.49 33.03 -8.66
CA GLU A 100 -6.59 34.08 -9.12
C GLU A 100 -7.17 34.88 -10.29
N GLU A 101 -7.74 34.19 -11.28
CA GLU A 101 -8.37 34.82 -12.44
C GLU A 101 -9.55 35.71 -12.02
N THR A 102 -10.39 35.23 -11.10
CA THR A 102 -11.50 36.02 -10.55
C THR A 102 -11.01 37.26 -9.80
N LYS A 103 -9.96 37.15 -8.98
CA LYS A 103 -9.31 38.30 -8.34
C LYS A 103 -8.78 39.30 -9.37
N GLN A 104 -8.11 38.83 -10.41
CA GLN A 104 -7.59 39.69 -11.48
C GLN A 104 -8.71 40.40 -12.24
N LYS A 105 -9.78 39.69 -12.59
CA LYS A 105 -10.99 40.26 -13.22
C LYS A 105 -11.62 41.33 -12.33
N LEU A 106 -11.75 41.08 -11.03
CA LEU A 106 -12.27 42.07 -10.08
C LEU A 106 -11.37 43.30 -9.98
N LEU A 107 -10.05 43.13 -9.94
CA LEU A 107 -9.10 44.25 -9.93
C LEU A 107 -9.16 45.06 -11.23
N ALA A 108 -9.27 44.39 -12.39
CA ALA A 108 -9.41 45.05 -13.68
C ALA A 108 -10.75 45.80 -13.82
N ALA A 109 -11.82 45.29 -13.21
CA ALA A 109 -13.13 45.93 -13.18
C ALA A 109 -13.20 47.13 -12.21
N LYS A 110 -12.23 47.31 -11.30
CA LYS A 110 -12.23 48.46 -10.38
C LYS A 110 -12.03 49.76 -11.15
N LEU A 111 -12.83 50.77 -10.77
CA LEU A 111 -12.69 52.12 -11.29
C LEU A 111 -11.34 52.73 -10.89
N LYS A 112 -10.85 53.67 -11.72
CA LYS A 112 -9.62 54.41 -11.45
C LYS A 112 -9.67 55.09 -10.08
N PRO A 113 -8.56 55.09 -9.31
CA PRO A 113 -8.50 55.78 -8.02
C PRO A 113 -8.68 57.29 -8.21
N LYS A 114 -9.28 57.95 -7.20
CA LYS A 114 -9.61 59.39 -7.24
C LYS A 114 -8.98 60.15 -6.06
N GLY A 115 -8.95 61.48 -6.16
CA GLY A 115 -8.62 62.40 -5.08
C GLY A 115 -7.16 62.31 -4.60
N HIS A 116 -6.96 62.30 -3.29
CA HIS A 116 -5.64 62.27 -2.63
C HIS A 116 -4.75 61.10 -3.06
N LEU A 117 -5.33 60.00 -3.54
CA LEU A 117 -4.59 58.84 -4.08
C LEU A 117 -3.82 59.14 -5.36
N LEU A 118 -4.19 60.19 -6.11
CA LEU A 118 -3.45 60.65 -7.29
C LEU A 118 -2.28 61.57 -6.92
N LEU A 119 -2.41 62.31 -5.80
CA LEU A 119 -1.46 63.34 -5.37
C LEU A 119 -0.19 62.76 -4.72
N GLN A 120 -0.18 61.47 -4.40
CA GLN A 120 0.96 60.80 -3.74
C GLN A 120 2.00 60.21 -4.69
N LYS A 121 1.79 60.27 -6.02
CA LYS A 121 2.85 59.96 -6.99
C LYS A 121 3.77 61.18 -7.13
N LYS A 122 4.92 61.15 -6.46
CA LYS A 122 6.08 62.02 -6.72
C LYS A 122 7.18 61.19 -7.36
#